data_AF-A0A435XR45-F1
#
_entry.id   AF-A0A435XR45-F1
#
_cell.length_a   1.000
_cell.length_b   1.000
_cell.length_c   1.000
_cell.angle_alpha   90.00
_cell.angle_beta   90.00
_cell.angle_gamma   90.00
#
_symmetry.space_group_name_H-M   'P 1'
#
loop_
_entity.id
_entity.type
_entity.pdbx_description
1 polymer ?
#
loop_
_entity_poly.entity_id
_entity_poly.type
_entity_poly.pdbx_seq_one_letter_code
_entity_poly.pdbx_strand_id
1 'polypeptide(L)'
;PVAVNEITQLGIEAWIAPVAWGAAAVMALASAKPKHELTGLARNVTIANLLARSLGYGSELCGLIETDDPDMLRLALDRVQPGSSTPTPATFLPLGDKRSLSRNSMIELHRAAPTPVERVVLPAAAPFGGLDINVEGCTLCLSCVSACPTGALSDSEQQPALYFSESACVQCGLCAATCPEKVIRLAPRIDFPAW
;
A
#
# COMPACT_ATOMS: atom_id res chain seq x y z
N PRO A 1 12.24 6.03 19.31
CA PRO A 1 11.81 6.93 18.21
C PRO A 1 12.87 6.90 17.10
N VAL A 2 12.47 6.99 15.83
CA VAL A 2 13.40 7.03 14.69
C VAL A 2 13.27 8.42 14.07
N ALA A 3 14.39 9.16 14.01
CA ALA A 3 14.42 10.45 13.35
C ALA A 3 14.42 10.27 11.83
N VAL A 4 13.61 11.05 11.13
CA VAL A 4 13.57 11.09 9.67
C VAL A 4 13.80 12.52 9.21
N ASN A 5 14.34 12.69 8.01
CA ASN A 5 14.59 14.02 7.45
C ASN A 5 13.28 14.79 7.20
N GLU A 6 12.25 14.10 6.72
CA GLU A 6 10.95 14.68 6.40
C GLU A 6 9.85 13.61 6.45
N ILE A 7 8.81 13.81 7.27
CA ILE A 7 7.75 12.83 7.48
C ILE A 7 6.85 12.65 6.25
N THR A 8 6.74 13.68 5.40
CA THR A 8 5.94 13.60 4.17
C THR A 8 6.55 12.67 3.11
N GLN A 9 7.80 12.24 3.28
CA GLN A 9 8.45 11.27 2.40
C GLN A 9 8.10 9.80 2.73
N LEU A 10 7.51 9.55 3.91
CA LEU A 10 7.14 8.22 4.38
C LEU A 10 6.05 7.63 3.48
N GLY A 11 6.40 6.57 2.76
CA GLY A 11 5.43 5.75 2.02
C GLY A 11 4.68 4.79 2.94
N ILE A 12 3.83 3.96 2.33
CA ILE A 12 3.04 2.97 3.08
C ILE A 12 3.92 1.98 3.83
N GLU A 13 5.09 1.64 3.28
CA GLU A 13 6.08 0.72 3.84
C GLU A 13 6.52 1.12 5.25
N ALA A 14 6.61 2.43 5.54
CA ALA A 14 6.98 2.93 6.86
C ALA A 14 5.94 2.60 7.95
N TRP A 15 4.71 2.31 7.55
CA TRP A 15 3.60 1.96 8.43
C TRP A 15 3.44 0.46 8.57
N ILE A 16 3.54 -0.29 7.47
CA ILE A 16 3.25 -1.73 7.46
C ILE A 16 4.47 -2.60 7.81
N ALA A 17 5.70 -2.17 7.49
CA ALA A 17 6.89 -2.95 7.80
C ALA A 17 7.10 -3.14 9.31
N PRO A 18 6.96 -2.10 10.17
CA PRO A 18 7.05 -2.29 11.61
C PRO A 18 6.00 -3.24 12.16
N VAL A 19 4.78 -3.20 11.61
CA VAL A 19 3.69 -4.09 12.01
C VAL A 19 4.01 -5.54 11.66
N ALA A 20 4.55 -5.77 10.46
CA ALA A 20 5.06 -7.09 10.07
C ALA A 20 6.19 -7.58 10.99
N TRP A 21 7.04 -6.67 11.48
CA TRP A 21 8.07 -6.96 12.49
C TRP A 21 7.55 -7.08 13.94
N GLY A 22 6.25 -6.96 14.18
CA GLY A 22 5.64 -7.14 15.51
C GLY A 22 5.30 -5.86 16.26
N ALA A 23 5.46 -4.68 15.66
CA ALA A 23 4.98 -3.45 16.29
C ALA A 23 3.45 -3.47 16.41
N ALA A 24 2.96 -3.24 17.63
CA ALA A 24 1.52 -3.16 17.90
C ALA A 24 0.93 -1.77 17.63
N ALA A 25 1.76 -0.74 17.46
CA ALA A 25 1.35 0.60 17.02
C ALA A 25 2.51 1.33 16.35
N VAL A 26 2.21 2.23 15.40
CA VAL A 26 3.17 3.04 14.65
C VAL A 26 2.68 4.48 14.59
N MET A 27 3.40 5.40 15.23
CA MET A 27 3.02 6.82 15.25
C MET A 27 4.09 7.68 14.58
N ALA A 28 3.67 8.57 13.68
CA ALA A 28 4.51 9.67 13.21
C ALA A 28 4.24 10.92 14.05
N LEU A 29 5.30 11.67 14.37
CA LEU A 29 5.21 12.96 15.03
C LEU A 29 5.44 14.07 14.00
N ALA A 30 4.51 15.02 13.93
CA ALA A 30 4.64 16.26 13.18
C ALA A 30 4.62 17.47 14.12
N SER A 31 5.17 18.60 13.66
CA SER A 31 5.03 19.86 14.38
C SER A 31 3.56 20.31 14.42
N ALA A 32 3.19 21.12 15.40
CA ALA A 32 1.82 21.67 15.50
C ALA A 32 1.46 22.59 14.33
N LYS A 33 2.49 23.08 13.60
CA LYS A 33 2.36 23.83 12.36
C LYS A 33 3.30 23.22 11.31
N PRO A 34 2.84 22.21 10.55
CA PRO A 34 3.64 21.57 9.52
C PRO A 34 4.02 22.57 8.42
N LYS A 35 5.26 22.48 7.92
CA LYS A 35 5.71 23.29 6.76
C LYS A 35 5.12 22.80 5.43
N HIS A 36 4.71 21.54 5.38
CA HIS A 36 4.22 20.86 4.20
C HIS A 36 2.88 20.18 4.50
N GLU A 37 2.02 20.09 3.48
CA GLU A 37 0.71 19.43 3.56
C GLU A 37 0.85 17.94 3.91
N LEU A 38 0.13 17.50 4.95
CA LEU A 38 0.21 16.13 5.46
C LEU A 38 -0.83 15.18 4.81
N THR A 39 -1.63 15.67 3.86
CA THR A 39 -2.69 14.90 3.21
C THR A 39 -2.20 13.57 2.60
N GLY A 40 -1.01 13.56 1.99
CA GLY A 40 -0.41 12.33 1.45
C GLY A 40 -0.06 11.31 2.55
N LEU A 41 0.44 11.80 3.69
CA LEU A 41 0.78 10.98 4.85
C LEU A 41 -0.49 10.41 5.50
N ALA A 42 -1.51 11.24 5.69
CA ALA A 42 -2.81 10.82 6.21
C ALA A 42 -3.48 9.73 5.35
N ARG A 43 -3.34 9.82 4.02
CA ARG A 43 -3.79 8.77 3.10
C ARG A 43 -3.02 7.45 3.31
N ASN A 44 -1.70 7.50 3.50
CA ASN A 44 -0.90 6.30 3.78
C ASN A 44 -1.32 5.66 5.12
N VAL A 45 -1.55 6.46 6.16
CA VAL A 45 -2.08 5.99 7.45
C VAL A 45 -3.44 5.32 7.29
N THR A 46 -4.34 5.94 6.52
CA THR A 46 -5.68 5.39 6.26
C THR A 46 -5.60 4.02 5.58
N ILE A 47 -4.76 3.88 4.55
CA ILE A 47 -4.57 2.60 3.85
C ILE A 47 -3.90 1.58 4.78
N ALA A 48 -2.90 1.97 5.57
CA ALA A 48 -2.23 1.07 6.52
C ALA A 48 -3.22 0.53 7.57
N ASN A 49 -4.08 1.38 8.14
CA ASN A 49 -5.12 0.96 9.08
C ASN A 49 -6.20 0.08 8.43
N LEU A 50 -6.54 0.33 7.16
CA LEU A 50 -7.43 -0.55 6.40
C LEU A 50 -6.83 -1.95 6.22
N LEU A 51 -5.54 -2.04 5.87
CA LEU A 51 -4.83 -3.30 5.74
C LEU A 51 -4.72 -4.01 7.09
N ALA A 52 -4.31 -3.29 8.12
CA ALA A 52 -4.22 -3.79 9.48
C ALA A 52 -5.55 -4.40 9.96
N ARG A 53 -6.66 -3.68 9.77
CA ARG A 53 -8.00 -4.17 10.13
C ARG A 53 -8.36 -5.43 9.37
N SER A 54 -8.11 -5.44 8.06
CA SER A 54 -8.47 -6.55 7.18
C SER A 54 -7.67 -7.81 7.47
N LEU A 55 -6.44 -7.66 7.97
CA LEU A 55 -5.51 -8.75 8.30
C LEU A 55 -5.54 -9.16 9.79
N GLY A 56 -6.40 -8.55 10.61
CA GLY A 56 -6.59 -8.90 12.02
C GLY A 56 -5.62 -8.24 13.00
N TYR A 57 -4.87 -7.22 12.59
CA TYR A 57 -3.95 -6.46 13.46
C TYR A 57 -4.65 -5.42 14.33
N GLY A 58 -5.86 -4.97 13.98
CA GLY A 58 -6.58 -3.89 14.66
C GLY A 58 -6.89 -2.71 13.75
N SER A 59 -7.68 -1.75 14.22
CA SER A 59 -8.30 -0.73 13.35
C SER A 59 -7.59 0.63 13.29
N GLU A 60 -6.85 1.03 14.31
CA GLU A 60 -6.29 2.39 14.46
C GLU A 60 -4.84 2.38 15.00
N LEU A 61 -4.06 1.38 14.61
CA LEU A 61 -2.71 1.20 15.14
C LEU A 61 -1.66 2.11 14.50
N CYS A 62 -1.94 2.66 13.31
CA CYS A 62 -1.12 3.66 12.65
C CYS A 62 -1.72 5.06 12.85
N GLY A 63 -0.91 6.06 13.17
CA GLY A 63 -1.43 7.41 13.40
C GLY A 63 -0.42 8.54 13.31
N LEU A 64 -0.93 9.77 13.34
CA LEU A 64 -0.16 11.00 13.36
C LEU A 64 -0.42 11.72 14.68
N ILE A 65 0.65 12.24 15.30
CA ILE A 65 0.58 13.12 16.47
C ILE A 65 1.14 14.48 16.02
N GLU A 66 0.33 15.52 16.10
CA GLU A 66 0.71 16.88 15.68
C GLU A 66 0.87 17.76 16.93
N THR A 67 2.10 17.92 17.39
CA THR A 67 2.40 18.71 18.59
C THR A 67 3.88 19.08 18.66
N ASP A 68 4.16 20.30 19.13
CA ASP A 68 5.50 20.72 19.56
C ASP A 68 5.62 20.72 21.10
N ASP A 69 4.51 20.45 21.80
CA ASP A 69 4.43 20.39 23.25
C ASP A 69 4.68 18.95 23.75
N PRO A 70 5.67 18.74 24.64
CA PRO A 70 6.05 17.42 25.15
C PRO A 70 5.00 16.79 26.07
N ASP A 71 4.23 17.59 26.82
CA ASP A 71 3.16 17.09 27.69
C ASP A 71 1.98 16.61 26.84
N MET A 72 1.66 17.35 25.78
CA MET A 72 0.65 16.92 24.80
C MET A 72 1.09 15.68 24.03
N LEU A 73 2.37 15.55 23.69
CA LEU A 73 2.92 14.35 23.08
C LEU A 73 2.73 13.14 24.00
N ARG A 74 3.04 13.29 25.30
CA ARG A 74 2.85 12.22 26.27
C ARG A 74 1.38 11.80 26.37
N LEU A 75 0.46 12.75 26.50
CA LEU A 75 -0.98 12.46 26.54
C LEU A 75 -1.47 11.76 25.27
N ALA A 76 -0.93 12.11 24.11
CA ALA A 76 -1.26 11.45 22.85
C ALA A 76 -0.75 10.00 22.82
N LEU A 77 0.49 9.77 23.26
CA LEU A 77 1.08 8.42 23.35
C LEU A 77 0.34 7.52 24.34
N ASP A 78 -0.06 8.06 25.50
CA ASP A 78 -0.82 7.31 26.52
C ASP A 78 -2.22 6.88 26.02
N ARG A 79 -2.76 7.54 24.98
CA ARG A 79 -4.04 7.20 24.35
C ARG A 79 -3.93 6.20 23.20
N VAL A 80 -2.73 5.94 22.71
CA VAL A 80 -2.53 4.97 21.62
C VAL A 80 -2.99 3.60 22.09
N GLN A 81 -3.93 3.02 21.36
CA GLN A 81 -4.41 1.66 21.61
C GLN A 81 -3.57 0.70 20.76
N PRO A 82 -2.72 -0.15 21.37
CA PRO A 82 -1.97 -1.13 20.63
C PRO A 82 -2.91 -2.15 19.99
N GLY A 83 -2.64 -2.49 18.73
CA GLY A 83 -3.28 -3.60 18.04
C GLY A 83 -2.78 -4.96 18.50
N SER A 84 -3.26 -6.00 17.82
CA SER A 84 -2.78 -7.37 17.98
C SER A 84 -1.37 -7.50 17.37
N SER A 85 -0.41 -7.98 18.15
CA SER A 85 0.90 -8.34 17.62
C SER A 85 0.81 -9.58 16.73
N THR A 86 1.69 -9.69 15.73
CA THR A 86 1.82 -10.92 14.95
C THR A 86 2.38 -12.07 15.80
N PRO A 87 1.88 -13.32 15.62
CA PRO A 87 2.43 -14.49 16.30
C PRO A 87 3.83 -14.88 15.79
N THR A 88 4.16 -14.52 14.54
CA THR A 88 5.43 -14.84 13.89
C THR A 88 5.95 -13.61 13.15
N PRO A 89 6.66 -12.71 13.86
CA PRO A 89 7.24 -11.51 13.26
C PRO A 89 8.12 -11.81 12.05
N ALA A 90 7.99 -10.99 11.02
CA ALA A 90 8.84 -11.05 9.84
C ALA A 90 10.30 -10.70 10.20
N THR A 91 11.25 -11.15 9.39
CA THR A 91 12.70 -10.92 9.60
C THR A 91 13.39 -10.32 8.39
N PHE A 92 12.62 -9.81 7.42
CA PHE A 92 13.18 -9.25 6.19
C PHE A 92 13.99 -7.98 6.45
N LEU A 93 15.03 -7.78 5.65
CA LEU A 93 15.78 -6.53 5.61
C LEU A 93 15.13 -5.57 4.60
N PRO A 94 14.95 -4.29 4.95
CA PRO A 94 14.32 -3.30 4.06
C PRO A 94 15.31 -2.83 2.98
N LEU A 95 15.65 -3.72 2.05
CA LEU A 95 16.60 -3.48 0.97
C LEU A 95 15.90 -3.26 -0.37
N GLY A 96 16.58 -2.55 -1.27
CA GLY A 96 16.10 -2.26 -2.62
C GLY A 96 15.52 -0.86 -2.77
N ASP A 97 14.91 -0.61 -3.93
CA ASP A 97 14.20 0.64 -4.17
C ASP A 97 12.86 0.71 -3.39
N LYS A 98 12.22 1.88 -3.44
CA LYS A 98 10.96 2.14 -2.73
C LYS A 98 9.84 1.18 -3.14
N ARG A 99 9.77 0.76 -4.41
CA ARG A 99 8.70 -0.11 -4.89
C ARG A 99 8.90 -1.54 -4.40
N SER A 100 10.13 -2.03 -4.49
CA SER A 100 10.56 -3.33 -3.98
C SER A 100 10.33 -3.43 -2.48
N LEU A 101 10.69 -2.38 -1.73
CA LEU A 101 10.45 -2.31 -0.28
C LEU A 101 8.95 -2.35 0.05
N SER A 102 8.13 -1.54 -0.64
CA SER A 102 6.68 -1.54 -0.43
C SER A 102 6.05 -2.91 -0.75
N ARG A 103 6.46 -3.55 -1.86
CA ARG A 103 6.00 -4.88 -2.23
C ARG A 103 6.37 -5.94 -1.18
N ASN A 104 7.64 -6.01 -0.81
CA ASN A 104 8.12 -6.99 0.18
C ASN A 104 7.45 -6.77 1.55
N SER A 105 7.28 -5.51 1.97
CA SER A 105 6.60 -5.20 3.23
C SER A 105 5.14 -5.65 3.21
N MET A 106 4.45 -5.58 2.05
CA MET A 106 3.07 -6.07 1.90
C MET A 106 2.99 -7.59 2.01
N ILE A 107 3.90 -8.31 1.35
CA ILE A 107 3.99 -9.77 1.39
C ILE A 107 4.26 -10.26 2.81
N GLU A 108 5.24 -9.65 3.48
CA GLU A 108 5.63 -10.02 4.85
C GLU A 108 4.56 -9.64 5.88
N LEU A 109 3.87 -8.50 5.70
CA LEU A 109 2.70 -8.16 6.50
C LEU A 109 1.61 -9.24 6.37
N HIS A 110 1.26 -9.66 5.15
CA HIS A 110 0.24 -10.70 4.96
C HIS A 110 0.68 -12.04 5.53
N ARG A 111 1.95 -12.42 5.35
CA ARG A 111 2.51 -13.66 5.89
C ARG A 111 2.45 -13.70 7.41
N ALA A 112 2.70 -12.57 8.06
CA ALA A 112 2.67 -12.41 9.50
C ALA A 112 1.26 -12.15 10.06
N ALA A 113 0.22 -12.11 9.22
CA ALA A 113 -1.12 -11.67 9.62
C ALA A 113 -1.76 -12.59 10.67
N PRO A 114 -2.37 -12.04 11.73
CA PRO A 114 -3.20 -12.80 12.67
C PRO A 114 -4.41 -13.48 12.01
N THR A 115 -4.98 -12.85 10.98
CA THR A 115 -6.13 -13.38 10.22
C THR A 115 -5.91 -13.07 8.73
N PRO A 116 -5.10 -13.89 8.03
CA PRO A 116 -4.80 -13.64 6.63
C PRO A 116 -6.07 -13.77 5.77
N VAL A 117 -6.20 -12.85 4.82
CA VAL A 117 -7.24 -12.86 3.79
C VAL A 117 -6.58 -12.75 2.44
N GLU A 118 -7.13 -13.41 1.42
CA GLU A 118 -6.54 -13.38 0.08
C GLU A 118 -6.59 -11.99 -0.56
N ARG A 119 -7.66 -11.23 -0.28
CA ARG A 119 -7.94 -9.97 -0.96
C ARG A 119 -8.43 -8.88 -0.01
N VAL A 120 -7.94 -7.67 -0.22
CA VAL A 120 -8.37 -6.44 0.49
C VAL A 120 -8.79 -5.39 -0.52
N VAL A 121 -10.04 -4.92 -0.45
CA VAL A 121 -10.53 -3.82 -1.29
C VAL A 121 -9.94 -2.50 -0.77
N LEU A 122 -9.42 -1.68 -1.68
CA LEU A 122 -8.83 -0.38 -1.35
C LEU A 122 -9.75 0.77 -1.76
N PRO A 123 -9.65 1.95 -1.13
CA PRO A 123 -10.38 3.13 -1.57
C PRO A 123 -9.95 3.58 -2.97
N ALA A 124 -10.83 4.34 -3.63
CA ALA A 124 -10.48 5.01 -4.88
C ALA A 124 -9.21 5.88 -4.70
N ALA A 125 -8.35 5.91 -5.73
CA ALA A 125 -7.04 6.56 -5.72
C ALA A 125 -5.96 5.92 -4.81
N ALA A 126 -6.16 4.68 -4.34
CA ALA A 126 -5.07 3.90 -3.76
C ALA A 126 -3.97 3.62 -4.81
N PRO A 127 -2.69 3.63 -4.42
CA PRO A 127 -1.57 3.45 -5.34
C PRO A 127 -1.31 1.98 -5.71
N PHE A 128 -2.23 1.08 -5.38
CA PHE A 128 -2.17 -0.36 -5.65
C PHE A 128 -3.55 -0.84 -6.11
N GLY A 129 -3.58 -1.82 -6.99
CA GLY A 129 -4.84 -2.40 -7.44
C GLY A 129 -4.72 -3.23 -8.69
N GLY A 130 -5.75 -4.06 -8.86
CA GLY A 130 -5.95 -4.90 -10.02
C GLY A 130 -6.58 -4.16 -11.19
N LEU A 131 -6.79 -4.93 -12.25
CA LEU A 131 -7.59 -4.55 -13.41
C LEU A 131 -8.63 -5.65 -13.64
N ASP A 132 -9.87 -5.24 -13.91
CA ASP A 132 -10.90 -6.13 -14.40
C ASP A 132 -10.99 -5.92 -15.93
N ILE A 133 -10.56 -6.93 -16.69
CA ILE A 133 -10.49 -6.89 -18.16
C ILE A 133 -11.54 -7.84 -18.72
N ASN A 134 -12.45 -7.33 -19.55
CA ASN A 134 -13.36 -8.19 -20.32
C ASN A 134 -12.57 -8.88 -21.44
N VAL A 135 -12.24 -10.16 -21.24
CA VAL A 135 -11.45 -10.97 -22.18
C VAL A 135 -12.14 -11.13 -23.53
N GLU A 136 -13.47 -11.28 -23.56
CA GLU A 136 -14.23 -11.49 -24.80
C GLU A 136 -14.18 -10.28 -25.73
N GLY A 137 -14.11 -9.07 -25.16
CA GLY A 137 -13.97 -7.83 -25.93
C GLY A 137 -12.52 -7.38 -26.13
N CYS A 138 -11.54 -8.11 -25.60
CA CYS A 138 -10.13 -7.74 -25.74
C CYS A 138 -9.59 -8.23 -27.08
N THR A 139 -9.18 -7.30 -27.95
CA THR A 139 -8.61 -7.61 -29.27
C THR A 139 -7.10 -7.87 -29.24
N LEU A 140 -6.46 -7.86 -28.06
CA LEU A 140 -5.00 -7.94 -27.90
C LEU A 140 -4.24 -6.90 -28.76
N CYS A 141 -4.77 -5.70 -28.92
CA CYS A 141 -4.11 -4.60 -29.65
C CYS A 141 -2.88 -4.01 -28.93
N LEU A 142 -2.66 -4.41 -27.67
CA LEU A 142 -1.52 -4.01 -26.81
C LEU A 142 -1.37 -2.51 -26.53
N SER A 143 -2.34 -1.65 -26.90
CA SER A 143 -2.28 -0.21 -26.57
C SER A 143 -2.12 0.06 -25.07
N CYS A 144 -2.70 -0.80 -24.23
CA CYS A 144 -2.58 -0.71 -22.78
C CYS A 144 -1.17 -1.04 -22.26
N VAL A 145 -0.43 -1.93 -22.93
CA VAL A 145 0.97 -2.24 -22.63
C VAL A 145 1.83 -1.03 -22.93
N SER A 146 1.73 -0.47 -24.14
CA SER A 146 2.51 0.71 -24.55
C SER A 146 2.21 1.95 -23.69
N ALA A 147 0.99 2.09 -23.17
CA ALA A 147 0.61 3.21 -22.31
C ALA A 147 0.96 3.02 -20.83
N CYS A 148 1.41 1.84 -20.39
CA CYS A 148 1.68 1.56 -18.99
C CYS A 148 3.06 2.11 -18.56
N PRO A 149 3.13 3.20 -17.77
CA PRO A 149 4.42 3.82 -17.43
C PRO A 149 5.24 2.99 -16.43
N THR A 150 4.61 2.05 -15.71
CA THR A 150 5.26 1.24 -14.68
C THR A 150 5.59 -0.17 -15.15
N GLY A 151 5.23 -0.54 -16.39
CA GLY A 151 5.41 -1.91 -16.89
C GLY A 151 4.53 -2.95 -16.18
N ALA A 152 3.44 -2.53 -15.53
CA ALA A 152 2.50 -3.44 -14.89
C ALA A 152 1.71 -4.30 -15.88
N LEU A 153 1.63 -3.89 -17.16
CA LEU A 153 1.08 -4.68 -18.25
C LEU A 153 2.22 -5.02 -19.22
N SER A 154 2.29 -6.28 -19.64
CA SER A 154 3.25 -6.75 -20.64
C SER A 154 2.62 -7.78 -21.57
N ASP A 155 3.24 -8.01 -22.71
CA ASP A 155 2.87 -9.05 -23.66
C ASP A 155 3.78 -10.28 -23.54
N SER A 156 3.59 -11.25 -24.45
CA SER A 156 4.44 -12.43 -24.58
C SER A 156 5.01 -12.49 -25.99
N GLU A 157 6.31 -12.75 -26.11
CA GLU A 157 6.95 -12.99 -27.40
C GLU A 157 6.57 -14.35 -28.02
N GLN A 158 6.10 -15.30 -27.19
CA GLN A 158 5.86 -16.68 -27.63
C GLN A 158 4.43 -16.93 -28.11
N GLN A 159 3.47 -16.19 -27.57
CA GLN A 159 2.05 -16.39 -27.88
C GLN A 159 1.25 -15.11 -27.64
N PRO A 160 0.11 -14.89 -28.32
CA PRO A 160 -0.76 -13.77 -28.01
C PRO A 160 -1.27 -13.86 -26.56
N ALA A 161 -0.73 -13.03 -25.68
CA ALA A 161 -1.11 -12.98 -24.27
C ALA A 161 -0.91 -11.57 -23.72
N LEU A 162 -1.69 -11.24 -22.70
CA LEU A 162 -1.56 -10.03 -21.90
C LEU A 162 -1.30 -10.47 -20.45
N TYR A 163 -0.16 -10.07 -19.90
CA TYR A 163 0.19 -10.29 -18.51
C TYR A 163 -0.01 -9.02 -17.70
N PHE A 164 -0.34 -9.21 -16.43
CA PHE A 164 -0.55 -8.12 -15.50
C PHE A 164 0.12 -8.42 -14.16
N SER A 165 0.93 -7.48 -13.67
CA SER A 165 1.52 -7.51 -12.34
C SER A 165 0.86 -6.45 -11.45
N GLU A 166 0.00 -6.91 -10.54
CA GLU A 166 -0.71 -6.03 -9.60
C GLU A 166 0.27 -5.26 -8.71
N SER A 167 1.35 -5.94 -8.31
CA SER A 167 2.42 -5.40 -7.50
C SER A 167 3.26 -4.32 -8.20
N ALA A 168 3.05 -4.05 -9.49
CA ALA A 168 3.67 -2.94 -10.24
C ALA A 168 2.66 -1.84 -10.64
N CYS A 169 1.36 -2.12 -10.54
CA CYS A 169 0.31 -1.17 -10.89
C CYS A 169 0.26 -0.01 -9.90
N VAL A 170 -0.02 1.20 -10.40
CA VAL A 170 -0.21 2.44 -9.61
C VAL A 170 -1.59 3.05 -9.79
N GLN A 171 -2.52 2.31 -10.39
CA GLN A 171 -3.92 2.73 -10.61
C GLN A 171 -4.07 4.08 -11.35
N CYS A 172 -3.14 4.41 -12.25
CA CYS A 172 -3.17 5.68 -13.00
C CYS A 172 -4.28 5.77 -14.06
N GLY A 173 -4.88 4.65 -14.45
CA GLY A 173 -6.00 4.63 -15.41
C GLY A 173 -5.63 4.80 -16.89
N LEU A 174 -4.34 4.99 -17.24
CA LEU A 174 -3.92 5.17 -18.63
C LEU A 174 -4.28 3.97 -19.52
N CYS A 175 -4.20 2.74 -19.00
CA CYS A 175 -4.61 1.53 -19.71
C CYS A 175 -6.11 1.55 -20.08
N ALA A 176 -6.97 1.97 -19.16
CA ALA A 176 -8.41 2.09 -19.40
C ALA A 176 -8.74 3.24 -20.37
N ALA A 177 -8.04 4.37 -20.24
CA ALA A 177 -8.22 5.52 -21.12
C ALA A 177 -7.84 5.20 -22.57
N THR A 178 -6.70 4.55 -22.78
CA THR A 178 -6.15 4.24 -24.12
C THR A 178 -6.85 3.08 -24.81
N CYS A 179 -7.49 2.17 -24.05
CA CYS A 179 -8.15 1.00 -24.63
C CYS A 179 -9.27 1.44 -25.61
N PRO A 180 -9.17 1.09 -26.91
CA PRO A 180 -10.18 1.46 -27.89
C PRO A 180 -11.51 0.73 -27.63
N GLU A 181 -11.43 -0.54 -27.20
CA GLU A 181 -12.59 -1.39 -26.90
C GLU A 181 -13.27 -1.09 -25.56
N LYS A 182 -12.66 -0.22 -24.72
CA LYS A 182 -13.16 0.15 -23.39
C LYS A 182 -13.44 -1.04 -22.46
N VAL A 183 -12.63 -2.08 -22.56
CA VAL A 183 -12.79 -3.34 -21.80
C VAL A 183 -12.03 -3.40 -20.47
N ILE A 184 -11.28 -2.36 -20.10
CA ILE A 184 -10.45 -2.33 -18.89
C ILE A 184 -11.10 -1.44 -17.84
N ARG A 185 -11.31 -1.97 -16.63
CA ARG A 185 -11.73 -1.21 -15.45
C ARG A 185 -10.67 -1.31 -14.35
N LEU A 186 -10.46 -0.20 -13.64
CA LEU A 186 -9.60 -0.17 -12.46
C LEU A 186 -10.30 -0.87 -11.30
N ALA A 187 -9.57 -1.72 -10.57
CA ALA A 187 -10.05 -2.38 -9.37
C ALA A 187 -9.06 -2.13 -8.22
N PRO A 188 -9.19 -1.01 -7.47
CA PRO A 188 -8.34 -0.72 -6.32
C PRO A 188 -8.46 -1.83 -5.26
N ARG A 189 -7.41 -2.63 -5.12
CA ARG A 189 -7.35 -3.78 -4.21
C ARG A 189 -5.91 -4.22 -3.94
N ILE A 190 -5.75 -5.15 -3.02
CA ILE A 190 -4.57 -6.01 -2.92
C ILE A 190 -5.05 -7.44 -3.04
N ASP A 191 -4.50 -8.19 -3.98
CA ASP A 191 -4.70 -9.61 -4.20
C ASP A 191 -3.40 -10.35 -3.83
N PHE A 192 -3.27 -10.77 -2.57
CA PHE A 192 -2.02 -11.34 -2.05
C PHE A 192 -1.54 -12.58 -2.81
N PRO A 193 -2.42 -13.50 -3.28
CA PRO A 193 -2.02 -14.57 -4.20
C PRO A 193 -1.35 -14.12 -5.50
N ALA A 194 -1.57 -12.88 -5.95
CA ALA A 194 -1.04 -12.34 -7.19
C ALA A 194 0.28 -11.53 -7.04
N TRP A 195 0.86 -11.46 -5.83
CA TRP A 195 2.01 -10.60 -5.48
C TRP A 195 3.34 -11.35 -5.29
#